data_AF-A0A943KXU4-F1
#
_entry.id   AF-A0A943KXU4-F1
#
_cell.length_a   1.000
_cell.length_b   1.000
_cell.length_c   1.000
_cell.angle_alpha   90.00
_cell.angle_beta   90.00
_cell.angle_gamma   90.00
#
_symmetry.space_group_name_H-M   'P 1'
#
loop_
_entity.id
_entity.type
_entity.pdbx_description
1 polymer ?
#
loop_
_entity_poly.entity_id
_entity_poly.type
_entity_poly.pdbx_seq_one_letter_code
_entity_poly.pdbx_strand_id
1 'polypeptide(L)'
;MFTIKNTIHYNIPDAHLEISNHLKKYINENTIIVCIGTDKFIGDCLGPLVGTYLKDQKCSLPIYGTIESPIHALNIHKELDKIKALHPNSNNNILGVDASLGHGESIGTICIRNEPIYPGRGVGKVLPKVGKASIVGIIDDSEDTTFFSNRSIRLHFVMEMAKVIASSIIYSIDFDSK
;
A
#
# COMPACT_ATOMS: atom_id res chain seq x y z
N MET A 1 2.99 -13.36 13.23
CA MET A 1 4.08 -12.82 14.05
C MET A 1 4.99 -12.02 13.11
N PHE A 2 4.84 -10.69 13.11
CA PHE A 2 5.57 -9.79 12.21
C PHE A 2 7.05 -9.76 12.62
N THR A 3 7.97 -9.99 11.69
CA THR A 3 9.40 -9.84 11.98
C THR A 3 9.70 -8.34 12.09
N ILE A 4 10.14 -7.89 13.26
CA ILE A 4 10.35 -6.48 13.69
C ILE A 4 11.32 -5.69 12.77
N LYS A 5 12.03 -6.34 11.83
CA LYS A 5 13.07 -5.72 10.99
C LYS A 5 12.57 -4.96 9.74
N ASN A 6 11.28 -4.98 9.40
CA ASN A 6 10.75 -4.34 8.19
C ASN A 6 9.56 -3.40 8.47
N THR A 7 9.53 -2.81 9.66
CA THR A 7 8.42 -1.96 10.13
C THR A 7 8.96 -0.62 10.55
N ILE A 8 8.50 0.45 9.91
CA ILE A 8 9.04 1.81 10.09
C ILE A 8 7.86 2.74 10.38
N HIS A 9 7.95 3.53 11.44
CA HIS A 9 6.89 4.46 11.79
C HIS A 9 6.97 5.70 10.88
N TYR A 10 5.83 6.15 10.32
CA TYR A 10 5.80 7.18 9.28
C TYR A 10 6.44 8.52 9.68
N ASN A 11 6.39 8.86 10.97
CA ASN A 11 6.81 10.17 11.51
C ASN A 11 8.26 10.20 12.05
N ILE A 12 9.07 9.18 11.78
CA ILE A 12 10.50 9.27 12.13
C ILE A 12 11.25 10.07 11.06
N PRO A 13 12.35 10.77 11.42
CA PRO A 13 13.23 11.39 10.44
C PRO A 13 13.65 10.39 9.37
N ASP A 14 13.62 10.82 8.10
CA ASP A 14 14.06 10.01 6.96
C ASP A 14 13.37 8.64 6.78
N ALA A 15 12.15 8.47 7.34
CA ALA A 15 11.34 7.26 7.18
C ALA A 15 11.28 6.77 5.72
N HIS A 16 11.13 7.70 4.78
CA HIS A 16 11.06 7.38 3.35
C HIS A 16 12.35 6.79 2.78
N LEU A 17 13.52 7.20 3.29
CA LEU A 17 14.82 6.65 2.88
C LEU A 17 15.03 5.24 3.46
N GLU A 18 14.64 5.04 4.72
CA GLU A 18 14.72 3.73 5.34
C GLU A 18 13.81 2.73 4.60
N ILE A 19 12.54 3.09 4.38
CA ILE A 19 11.58 2.28 3.62
C ILE A 19 12.09 2.01 2.20
N SER A 20 12.62 3.04 1.52
CA SER A 20 13.24 2.92 0.19
C SER A 20 14.33 1.85 0.16
N ASN A 21 15.25 1.85 1.12
CA ASN A 21 16.35 0.88 1.19
C ASN A 21 15.84 -0.57 1.35
N HIS A 22 14.75 -0.77 2.10
CA HIS A 22 14.10 -2.07 2.20
C HIS A 22 13.39 -2.46 0.90
N LEU A 23 12.74 -1.50 0.22
CA LEU A 23 11.99 -1.73 -1.01
C LEU A 23 12.85 -2.14 -2.20
N LYS A 24 14.11 -1.70 -2.29
CA LYS A 24 15.05 -2.07 -3.36
C LYS A 24 15.20 -3.57 -3.58
N LYS A 25 14.91 -4.40 -2.56
CA LYS A 25 14.95 -5.87 -2.66
C LYS A 25 13.75 -6.46 -3.42
N TYR A 26 12.70 -5.66 -3.61
CA TYR A 26 11.37 -6.09 -4.07
C TYR A 26 10.87 -5.32 -5.28
N ILE A 27 11.54 -4.23 -5.68
CA ILE A 27 11.15 -3.35 -6.78
C ILE A 27 12.26 -3.30 -7.84
N ASN A 28 11.85 -3.24 -9.12
CA ASN A 28 12.73 -3.03 -10.27
C ASN A 28 11.94 -2.36 -11.41
N GLU A 29 12.59 -2.15 -12.55
CA GLU A 29 12.01 -1.50 -13.74
C GLU A 29 10.80 -2.23 -14.34
N ASN A 30 10.59 -3.51 -14.00
CA ASN A 30 9.46 -4.32 -14.43
C ASN A 30 8.36 -4.43 -13.37
N THR A 31 8.47 -3.71 -12.25
CA THR A 31 7.47 -3.73 -11.18
C THR A 31 6.21 -2.98 -11.55
N ILE A 32 5.05 -3.57 -11.24
CA ILE A 32 3.73 -2.93 -11.34
C ILE A 32 3.27 -2.61 -9.92
N ILE A 33 2.81 -1.39 -9.70
CA ILE A 33 2.28 -0.95 -8.41
C ILE A 33 0.76 -1.05 -8.44
N VAL A 34 0.19 -1.81 -7.50
CA VAL A 34 -1.27 -1.96 -7.34
C VAL A 34 -1.67 -1.49 -5.96
N CYS A 35 -2.33 -0.34 -5.91
CA CYS A 35 -2.80 0.25 -4.67
C CYS A 35 -4.27 -0.11 -4.43
N ILE A 36 -4.55 -0.69 -3.27
CA ILE A 36 -5.83 -1.29 -2.91
C ILE A 36 -6.54 -0.37 -1.91
N GLY A 37 -7.84 -0.20 -2.12
CA GLY A 37 -8.71 0.57 -1.25
C GLY A 37 -9.72 1.44 -2.02
N THR A 38 -10.43 2.30 -1.30
CA THR A 38 -11.37 3.28 -1.87
C THR A 38 -11.30 4.62 -1.14
N ASP A 39 -11.60 5.67 -1.87
CA ASP A 39 -11.86 7.03 -1.40
C ASP A 39 -13.12 7.18 -0.52
N LYS A 40 -14.01 6.18 -0.51
CA LYS A 40 -15.28 6.23 0.22
C LYS A 40 -15.15 6.09 1.74
N PHE A 41 -14.05 5.52 2.23
CA PHE A 41 -13.78 5.32 3.65
C PHE A 41 -12.36 5.79 3.97
N ILE A 42 -12.20 6.66 4.97
CA ILE A 42 -10.88 7.22 5.30
C ILE A 42 -9.87 6.12 5.65
N GLY A 43 -10.30 5.08 6.37
CA GLY A 43 -9.42 3.95 6.70
C GLY A 43 -9.01 3.09 5.50
N ASP A 44 -9.70 3.22 4.37
CA ASP A 44 -9.43 2.46 3.15
C ASP A 44 -8.82 3.33 2.03
N CYS A 45 -8.55 4.62 2.28
CA CYS A 45 -8.07 5.52 1.23
C CYS A 45 -6.55 5.57 1.10
N LEU A 46 -5.79 4.89 1.98
CA LEU A 46 -4.32 4.89 1.95
C LEU A 46 -3.76 4.46 0.60
N GLY A 47 -4.19 3.31 0.07
CA GLY A 47 -3.74 2.82 -1.24
C GLY A 47 -4.05 3.80 -2.37
N PRO A 48 -5.33 4.17 -2.60
CA PRO A 48 -5.69 5.15 -3.62
C PRO A 48 -4.93 6.48 -3.51
N LEU A 49 -4.66 6.98 -2.31
CA LEU A 49 -3.84 8.18 -2.09
C LEU A 49 -2.40 7.97 -2.54
N VAL A 50 -1.78 6.84 -2.18
CA VAL A 50 -0.42 6.49 -2.64
C VAL A 50 -0.39 6.45 -4.17
N GLY A 51 -1.33 5.77 -4.80
CA GLY A 51 -1.39 5.67 -6.26
C GLY A 51 -1.59 7.03 -6.94
N THR A 52 -2.41 7.90 -6.37
CA THR A 52 -2.57 9.28 -6.86
C THR A 52 -1.26 10.05 -6.75
N TYR A 53 -0.59 10.03 -5.60
CA TYR A 53 0.69 10.76 -5.43
C TYR A 53 1.78 10.25 -6.36
N LEU A 54 1.88 8.94 -6.58
CA LEU A 54 2.84 8.37 -7.52
C LEU A 54 2.56 8.83 -8.96
N LYS A 55 1.29 8.94 -9.37
CA LYS A 55 0.93 9.47 -10.70
C LYS A 55 1.25 10.96 -10.80
N ASP A 56 0.92 11.75 -9.79
CA ASP A 56 1.18 13.20 -9.76
C ASP A 56 2.69 13.50 -9.82
N GLN A 57 3.50 12.65 -9.20
CA GLN A 57 4.96 12.71 -9.23
C GLN A 57 5.58 12.10 -10.50
N LYS A 58 4.77 11.62 -11.46
CA LYS A 58 5.22 11.02 -12.72
C LYS A 58 6.18 9.83 -12.53
N CYS A 59 5.89 8.97 -11.55
CA CYS A 59 6.61 7.71 -11.37
C CYS A 59 6.72 6.94 -12.70
N SER A 60 7.89 6.37 -12.97
CA SER A 60 8.18 5.64 -14.21
C SER A 60 7.50 4.26 -14.30
N LEU A 61 7.08 3.69 -13.17
CA LEU A 61 6.45 2.38 -13.11
C LEU A 61 4.94 2.44 -13.39
N PRO A 62 4.34 1.37 -13.95
CA PRO A 62 2.89 1.26 -14.10
C PRO A 62 2.17 1.28 -12.74
N ILE A 63 1.19 2.18 -12.60
CA ILE A 63 0.41 2.37 -11.35
C ILE A 63 -1.07 2.15 -11.60
N TYR A 64 -1.66 1.30 -10.76
CA TYR A 64 -3.08 0.99 -10.72
C TYR A 64 -3.64 1.20 -9.32
N GLY A 65 -4.90 1.65 -9.26
CA GLY A 65 -5.53 2.05 -8.00
C GLY A 65 -5.14 3.47 -7.62
N THR A 66 -6.00 4.43 -7.98
CA THR A 66 -5.88 5.83 -7.58
C THR A 66 -7.20 6.29 -7.00
N ILE A 67 -7.27 7.52 -6.47
CA ILE A 67 -8.56 8.11 -6.06
C ILE A 67 -9.53 8.18 -7.25
N GLU A 68 -9.06 8.57 -8.44
CA GLU A 68 -9.89 8.63 -9.65
C GLU A 68 -10.35 7.24 -10.14
N SER A 69 -9.54 6.20 -9.93
CA SER A 69 -9.80 4.84 -10.39
C SER A 69 -9.41 3.82 -9.32
N PRO A 70 -10.21 3.67 -8.25
CA PRO A 70 -9.88 2.84 -7.10
C PRO A 70 -9.96 1.35 -7.43
N ILE A 71 -9.13 0.55 -6.77
CA ILE A 71 -9.19 -0.92 -6.80
C ILE A 71 -9.57 -1.41 -5.42
N HIS A 72 -10.78 -1.93 -5.29
CA HIS A 72 -11.38 -2.34 -4.02
C HIS A 72 -12.02 -3.73 -4.16
N ALA A 73 -12.54 -4.27 -3.05
CA ALA A 73 -13.09 -5.62 -2.99
C ALA A 73 -14.09 -6.00 -4.11
N LEU A 74 -14.89 -5.03 -4.62
CA LEU A 74 -15.93 -5.30 -5.62
C LEU A 74 -15.42 -5.38 -7.07
N ASN A 75 -14.24 -4.84 -7.38
CA ASN A 75 -13.70 -4.80 -8.75
C ASN A 75 -12.32 -5.47 -8.89
N ILE A 76 -11.68 -5.85 -7.78
CA ILE A 76 -10.30 -6.34 -7.76
C ILE A 76 -10.04 -7.53 -8.69
N HIS A 77 -10.98 -8.46 -8.82
CA HIS A 77 -10.85 -9.59 -9.77
C HIS A 77 -10.69 -9.09 -11.21
N LYS A 78 -11.63 -8.25 -11.66
CA LYS A 78 -11.65 -7.69 -13.00
C LYS A 78 -10.41 -6.84 -13.28
N GLU A 79 -10.00 -6.01 -12.31
CA GLU A 79 -8.84 -5.14 -12.48
C GLU A 79 -7.52 -5.93 -12.52
N LEU A 80 -7.35 -6.96 -11.69
CA LEU A 80 -6.16 -7.81 -11.77
C LEU A 80 -6.07 -8.59 -13.09
N ASP A 81 -7.19 -9.06 -13.62
CA ASP A 81 -7.19 -9.76 -14.92
C ASP A 81 -6.81 -8.80 -16.06
N LYS A 82 -7.30 -7.56 -16.03
CA LYS A 82 -6.88 -6.51 -16.97
C LYS A 82 -5.40 -6.18 -16.83
N ILE A 83 -4.89 -6.01 -15.61
CA ILE A 83 -3.48 -5.68 -15.35
C ILE A 83 -2.58 -6.78 -15.91
N LYS A 84 -2.91 -8.06 -15.68
CA LYS A 84 -2.16 -9.19 -16.24
C LYS A 84 -2.18 -9.19 -17.76
N ALA A 85 -3.32 -8.89 -18.37
CA ALA A 85 -3.45 -8.83 -19.83
C ALA A 85 -2.64 -7.65 -20.45
N LEU A 86 -2.56 -6.51 -19.76
CA LEU A 86 -1.78 -5.34 -20.20
C LEU A 86 -0.27 -5.55 -20.02
N HIS A 87 0.14 -6.38 -19.07
CA HIS A 87 1.54 -6.61 -18.71
C HIS A 87 1.95 -8.09 -18.77
N PRO A 88 1.82 -8.76 -19.94
CA PRO A 88 2.03 -10.20 -20.06
C PRO A 88 3.48 -10.64 -19.74
N ASN A 89 4.46 -9.75 -19.93
CA ASN A 89 5.89 -10.01 -19.72
C ASN A 89 6.39 -9.63 -18.32
N SER A 90 5.53 -9.10 -17.44
CA SER A 90 5.94 -8.62 -16.11
C SER A 90 6.26 -9.72 -15.10
N ASN A 91 6.08 -11.00 -15.46
CA ASN A 91 6.18 -12.15 -14.55
C ASN A 91 5.36 -11.98 -13.25
N ASN A 92 4.28 -11.19 -13.33
CA ASN A 92 3.43 -10.81 -12.21
C ASN A 92 4.25 -10.20 -11.06
N ASN A 93 5.27 -9.38 -11.38
CA ASN A 93 6.06 -8.62 -10.42
C ASN A 93 5.25 -7.42 -9.89
N ILE A 94 4.23 -7.73 -9.11
CA ILE A 94 3.34 -6.72 -8.53
C ILE A 94 3.80 -6.41 -7.10
N LEU A 95 3.91 -5.12 -6.80
CA LEU A 95 4.00 -4.57 -5.46
C LEU A 95 2.60 -4.10 -5.04
N GLY A 96 2.01 -4.77 -4.04
CA GLY A 96 0.74 -4.34 -3.48
C GLY A 96 0.93 -3.20 -2.47
N VAL A 97 0.00 -2.26 -2.43
CA VAL A 97 -0.11 -1.24 -1.36
C VAL A 97 -1.51 -1.31 -0.77
N ASP A 98 -1.63 -1.44 0.55
CA ASP A 98 -2.92 -1.55 1.24
C ASP A 98 -2.83 -0.93 2.64
N ALA A 99 -3.98 -0.72 3.27
CA ALA A 99 -4.09 -0.36 4.67
C ALA A 99 -4.53 -1.58 5.50
N SER A 100 -4.17 -1.62 6.78
CA SER A 100 -4.75 -2.61 7.69
C SER A 100 -4.97 -2.05 9.09
N LEU A 101 -5.77 -2.78 9.85
CA LEU A 101 -5.90 -2.61 11.29
C LEU A 101 -4.76 -3.35 12.00
N GLY A 102 -4.34 -2.86 13.16
CA GLY A 102 -3.30 -3.48 14.00
C GLY A 102 -3.53 -3.21 15.48
N HIS A 103 -2.59 -3.52 16.36
CA HIS A 103 -2.69 -3.11 17.76
C HIS A 103 -2.34 -1.62 17.89
N GLY A 104 -2.90 -0.92 18.88
CA GLY A 104 -2.73 0.53 19.07
C GLY A 104 -1.28 1.04 19.00
N GLU A 105 -0.32 0.30 19.58
CA GLU A 105 1.11 0.65 19.51
C GLU A 105 1.72 0.62 18.10
N SER A 106 1.07 -0.07 17.16
CA SER A 106 1.50 -0.21 15.78
C SER A 106 0.89 0.85 14.85
N ILE A 107 -0.07 1.66 15.30
CA ILE A 107 -0.69 2.70 14.46
C ILE A 107 0.38 3.67 13.95
N GLY A 108 0.34 3.98 12.66
CA GLY A 108 1.36 4.81 11.98
C GLY A 108 2.56 4.01 11.45
N THR A 109 2.61 2.71 11.71
CA THR A 109 3.67 1.84 11.17
C THR A 109 3.41 1.50 9.70
N ILE A 110 4.46 1.55 8.90
CA ILE A 110 4.50 1.09 7.51
C ILE A 110 5.30 -0.21 7.48
N CYS A 111 4.66 -1.29 7.04
CA CYS A 111 5.22 -2.64 6.99
C CYS A 111 5.60 -3.00 5.56
N ILE A 112 6.83 -3.44 5.34
CA ILE A 112 7.32 -3.91 4.03
C ILE A 112 7.47 -5.42 4.11
N ARG A 113 6.81 -6.16 3.22
CA ARG A 113 6.72 -7.62 3.32
C ARG A 113 7.07 -8.26 1.99
N ASN A 114 7.84 -9.35 2.05
CA ASN A 114 8.01 -10.27 0.94
C ASN A 114 6.83 -11.26 0.83
N GLU A 115 5.61 -10.74 0.98
CA GLU A 115 4.38 -11.51 0.99
C GLU A 115 3.30 -10.72 0.23
N PRO A 116 2.37 -11.42 -0.45
CA PRO A 116 1.26 -10.78 -1.11
C PRO A 116 0.31 -10.13 -0.10
N ILE A 117 -0.52 -9.22 -0.61
CA ILE A 117 -1.70 -8.74 0.10
C ILE A 117 -2.80 -9.78 -0.02
N TYR A 118 -3.57 -9.93 1.06
CA TYR A 118 -4.78 -10.75 1.12
C TYR A 118 -5.98 -9.86 1.41
N PRO A 119 -6.50 -9.17 0.38
CA PRO A 119 -7.58 -8.21 0.55
C PRO A 119 -8.83 -8.89 1.13
N GLY A 120 -9.59 -8.15 1.94
CA GLY A 120 -10.88 -8.63 2.45
C GLY A 120 -10.82 -9.72 3.53
N ARG A 121 -9.63 -10.17 3.94
CA ARG A 121 -9.47 -11.18 5.02
C ARG A 121 -10.11 -10.72 6.33
N GLY A 122 -9.93 -9.45 6.70
CA GLY A 122 -10.49 -8.87 7.93
C GLY A 122 -12.02 -8.73 7.93
N VAL A 123 -12.67 -8.88 6.78
CA VAL A 123 -14.13 -8.79 6.62
C VAL A 123 -14.73 -10.09 6.04
N GLY A 124 -14.00 -11.20 6.13
CA GLY A 124 -14.48 -12.53 5.75
C GLY A 124 -14.63 -12.79 4.26
N LYS A 125 -14.06 -11.95 3.38
CA LYS A 125 -14.10 -12.15 1.92
C LYS A 125 -12.91 -12.96 1.44
N VAL A 126 -13.15 -13.81 0.44
CA VAL A 126 -12.10 -14.56 -0.28
C VAL A 126 -11.81 -13.81 -1.59
N LEU A 127 -10.75 -13.00 -1.57
CA LEU A 127 -10.31 -12.21 -2.73
C LEU A 127 -8.96 -12.70 -3.25
N PRO A 128 -8.63 -12.45 -4.53
CA PRO A 128 -7.35 -12.83 -5.11
C PRO A 128 -6.22 -12.11 -4.37
N LYS A 129 -5.15 -12.86 -4.09
CA LYS A 129 -3.92 -12.29 -3.54
C LYS A 129 -3.30 -11.31 -4.53
N VAL A 130 -2.74 -10.21 -4.02
CA VAL A 130 -2.12 -9.16 -4.85
C VAL A 130 -0.63 -9.07 -4.56
N GLY A 131 0.17 -9.13 -5.61
CA GLY A 131 1.61 -8.96 -5.50
C GLY A 131 2.39 -10.22 -5.12
N LYS A 132 3.71 -10.06 -5.06
CA LYS A 132 4.64 -10.95 -4.36
C LYS A 132 5.22 -10.28 -3.13
N ALA A 133 5.35 -8.95 -3.19
CA ALA A 133 5.68 -8.09 -2.06
C ALA A 133 4.54 -7.11 -1.79
N SER A 134 4.54 -6.54 -0.58
CA SER A 134 3.55 -5.56 -0.18
C SER A 134 4.08 -4.49 0.77
N ILE A 135 3.46 -3.32 0.68
CA ILE A 135 3.52 -2.26 1.68
C ILE A 135 2.16 -2.20 2.36
N VAL A 136 2.14 -2.25 3.69
CA VAL A 136 0.91 -2.12 4.47
C VAL A 136 1.06 -1.06 5.56
N GLY A 137 0.21 -0.04 5.50
CA GLY A 137 0.11 0.96 6.57
C GLY A 137 -0.89 0.55 7.64
N ILE A 138 -0.49 0.59 8.91
CA ILE A 138 -1.39 0.38 10.04
C ILE A 138 -2.09 1.70 10.36
N ILE A 139 -3.38 1.79 10.02
CA ILE A 139 -4.13 3.06 10.03
C ILE A 139 -5.13 3.19 11.19
N ASP A 140 -5.43 2.10 11.90
CA ASP A 140 -6.32 2.09 13.07
C ASP A 140 -6.16 0.79 13.89
N ASP A 141 -6.83 0.72 15.05
CA ASP A 141 -6.79 -0.41 15.98
C ASP A 141 -7.73 -1.57 15.55
N SER A 142 -7.36 -2.80 15.91
CA SER A 142 -8.10 -4.05 15.66
C SER A 142 -8.86 -4.58 16.88
N GLU A 143 -8.51 -4.16 18.11
CA GLU A 143 -9.12 -4.63 19.35
C GLU A 143 -10.34 -3.79 19.80
N ASP A 144 -10.58 -2.65 19.14
CA ASP A 144 -11.69 -1.78 19.51
C ASP A 144 -13.01 -2.32 18.94
N THR A 145 -13.60 -3.27 19.68
CA THR A 145 -14.89 -3.92 19.41
C THR A 145 -16.10 -3.03 19.71
N THR A 146 -15.90 -1.74 20.00
CA THR A 146 -17.00 -0.81 20.21
C THR A 146 -17.65 -0.43 18.87
N PHE A 147 -18.61 -1.25 18.43
CA PHE A 147 -19.46 -1.08 17.23
C PHE A 147 -20.14 0.30 17.08
N PHE A 148 -19.95 1.25 18.00
CA PHE A 148 -20.53 2.59 18.01
C PHE A 148 -19.59 3.72 18.50
N SER A 149 -18.27 3.49 18.64
CA SER A 149 -17.38 4.62 18.96
C SER A 149 -17.07 5.45 17.72
N ASN A 150 -17.35 6.74 17.85
CA ASN A 150 -17.23 7.78 16.85
C ASN A 150 -15.74 8.09 16.55
N ARG A 151 -14.92 7.08 16.22
CA ARG A 151 -13.51 7.28 15.86
C ARG A 151 -13.42 7.65 14.40
N SER A 152 -13.24 8.94 14.14
CA SER A 152 -12.87 9.44 12.83
C SER A 152 -11.37 9.30 12.66
N ILE A 153 -10.92 8.35 11.85
CA ILE A 153 -9.55 8.36 11.32
C ILE A 153 -9.34 9.74 10.67
N ARG A 154 -8.29 10.45 11.08
CA ARG A 154 -8.00 11.77 10.53
C ARG A 154 -7.45 11.59 9.12
N LEU A 155 -8.13 12.14 8.11
CA LEU A 155 -7.66 12.09 6.72
C LEU A 155 -6.21 12.58 6.58
N HIS A 156 -5.83 13.66 7.29
CA HIS A 156 -4.47 14.16 7.32
C HIS A 156 -3.43 13.09 7.69
N PHE A 157 -3.73 12.26 8.70
CA PHE A 157 -2.83 11.18 9.11
C PHE A 157 -2.62 10.16 7.98
N VAL A 158 -3.70 9.75 7.31
CA VAL A 158 -3.62 8.82 6.17
C VAL A 158 -2.86 9.45 5.00
N MET A 159 -3.06 10.75 4.75
CA MET A 159 -2.33 11.50 3.72
C MET A 159 -0.83 11.57 4.02
N GLU A 160 -0.42 11.81 5.26
CA GLU A 160 1.00 11.83 5.64
C GLU A 160 1.64 10.46 5.44
N MET A 161 0.98 9.38 5.86
CA MET A 161 1.45 8.01 5.58
C MET A 161 1.56 7.74 4.07
N ALA A 162 0.55 8.15 3.28
CA ALA A 162 0.55 7.96 1.84
C ALA A 162 1.71 8.72 1.15
N LYS A 163 2.03 9.95 1.59
CA LYS A 163 3.17 10.70 1.09
C LYS A 163 4.49 9.98 1.39
N VAL A 164 4.68 9.50 2.61
CA VAL A 164 5.89 8.75 2.99
C VAL A 164 6.05 7.51 2.11
N ILE A 165 4.98 6.72 1.92
CA ILE A 165 5.02 5.53 1.05
C ILE A 165 5.35 5.90 -0.40
N ALA A 166 4.68 6.91 -0.96
CA ALA A 166 4.91 7.36 -2.33
C ALA A 166 6.36 7.82 -2.54
N SER A 167 6.87 8.68 -1.65
CA SER A 167 8.27 9.11 -1.65
C SER A 167 9.24 7.94 -1.55
N SER A 168 8.95 6.95 -0.70
CA SER A 168 9.80 5.76 -0.54
C SER A 168 9.92 4.96 -1.83
N ILE A 169 8.80 4.78 -2.54
CA ILE A 169 8.75 4.09 -3.83
C ILE A 169 9.56 4.86 -4.87
N ILE A 170 9.34 6.17 -5.03
CA ILE A 170 10.09 7.02 -5.97
C ILE A 170 11.60 6.92 -5.71
N TYR A 171 12.02 7.11 -4.46
CA TYR A 171 13.43 7.03 -4.08
C TYR A 171 14.03 5.64 -4.31
N SER A 172 13.25 4.58 -4.15
CA SER A 172 13.74 3.21 -4.42
C SER A 172 14.03 2.95 -5.90
N ILE A 173 13.42 3.71 -6.82
CA ILE A 173 13.59 3.56 -8.28
C ILE A 173 14.71 4.47 -8.78
N ASP A 174 14.76 5.72 -8.30
CA ASP A 174 15.69 6.74 -8.83
C ASP A 174 17.16 6.52 -8.42
N PHE A 175 17.40 5.87 -7.28
CA PHE A 175 18.77 5.65 -6.79
C PHE A 175 19.57 4.61 -7.58
N ASP A 176 18.92 3.76 -8.37
CA ASP A 176 19.61 2.77 -9.22
C ASP A 176 19.96 3.36 -10.61
N SER A 177 19.59 4.62 -10.87
CA SER A 177 19.87 5.35 -12.12
C SER A 177 21.15 6.21 -12.09
N LYS A 178 22.00 6.05 -11.06
CA LYS A 178 23.29 6.76 -10.94
C LYS A 178 24.46 5.81 -10.70
#